data_AF-A0A2H9PMI9-F1
#
_entry.id   AF-A0A2H9PMI9-F1
#
_cell.length_a   1.000
_cell.length_b   1.000
_cell.length_c   1.000
_cell.angle_alpha   90.00
_cell.angle_beta   90.00
_cell.angle_gamma   90.00
#
_symmetry.space_group_name_H-M   'P 1'
#
loop_
_entity.id
_entity.type
_entity.pdbx_description
1 polymer ?
#
loop_
_entity_poly.entity_id
_entity_poly.type
_entity_poly.pdbx_seq_one_letter_code
_entity_poly.pdbx_strand_id
1 'polypeptide(L)'
;MSTITILCQINGGCMGCCGHDFISRDKIKIAIKKNTEDFNKAKPMVKAQFLKFRDRYHPMDLNFGVCRNLIEHSGQLFCPLHPNLHDGKDLREGHCDINHLCKTAKEFAKWDKDKQEQFLLFVKDKKIDNLTYSMKMDDNTLLEEFLKEEK
;
A
#
# COMPACT_ATOMS: atom_id res chain seq x y z
N MET A 1 9.17 -5.94 15.57
CA MET A 1 9.75 -5.49 14.28
C MET A 1 8.65 -5.65 13.24
N SER A 2 8.30 -4.59 12.51
CA SER A 2 7.31 -4.66 11.43
C SER A 2 7.91 -5.44 10.25
N THR A 3 7.16 -6.42 9.72
CA THR A 3 7.50 -7.14 8.49
C THR A 3 7.23 -6.25 7.28
N ILE A 4 8.13 -5.32 7.00
CA ILE A 4 8.05 -4.45 5.83
C ILE A 4 8.66 -5.19 4.64
N THR A 5 7.84 -5.54 3.65
CA THR A 5 8.33 -6.00 2.35
C THR A 5 8.59 -4.80 1.44
N ILE A 6 9.66 -4.88 0.65
CA ILE A 6 9.96 -3.88 -0.39
C ILE A 6 8.80 -3.73 -1.38
N LEU A 7 8.02 -4.80 -1.60
CA LEU A 7 6.84 -4.80 -2.47
C LEU A 7 5.78 -3.77 -2.06
N CYS A 8 5.64 -3.49 -0.76
CA CYS A 8 4.66 -2.52 -0.28
C CYS A 8 5.04 -1.07 -0.60
N GLN A 9 6.26 -0.81 -1.08
CA GLN A 9 6.79 0.51 -1.41
C GLN A 9 7.21 0.62 -2.88
N ILE A 10 7.19 -0.48 -3.63
CA ILE A 10 7.50 -0.48 -5.06
C ILE A 10 6.37 0.16 -5.85
N ASN A 11 6.75 0.82 -6.95
CA ASN A 11 5.82 1.50 -7.86
C ASN A 11 4.92 2.49 -7.12
N GLY A 12 5.54 3.35 -6.31
CA GLY A 12 4.83 4.39 -5.56
C GLY A 12 4.03 3.92 -4.35
N GLY A 13 3.95 2.62 -4.05
CA GLY A 13 3.31 2.05 -2.85
C GLY A 13 2.09 1.17 -3.14
N CYS A 14 1.88 0.10 -2.35
CA CYS A 14 0.71 -0.76 -2.47
C CYS A 14 -0.43 -0.33 -1.54
N MET A 15 -1.68 -0.58 -1.95
CA MET A 15 -2.87 -0.27 -1.12
C MET A 15 -3.15 -1.29 0.00
N GLY A 16 -2.36 -2.38 0.08
CA GLY A 16 -2.74 -3.66 0.66
C GLY A 16 -2.24 -3.96 2.08
N CYS A 17 -2.01 -2.97 2.95
CA CYS A 17 -1.99 -3.23 4.40
C CYS A 17 -3.32 -2.90 5.08
N CYS A 18 -4.18 -2.12 4.41
CA CYS A 18 -5.41 -1.60 5.02
C CYS A 18 -6.59 -1.47 4.03
N GLY A 19 -6.35 -1.54 2.72
CA GLY A 19 -7.41 -1.56 1.72
C GLY A 19 -7.75 -2.99 1.29
N HIS A 20 -9.03 -3.29 1.13
CA HIS A 20 -9.59 -4.55 0.65
C HIS A 20 -10.98 -4.32 0.05
N ASP A 21 -11.56 -5.29 -0.63
CA ASP A 21 -12.92 -5.20 -1.23
C ASP A 21 -13.10 -3.98 -2.15
N PHE A 22 -12.10 -3.73 -2.99
CA PHE A 22 -12.10 -2.60 -3.92
C PHE A 22 -13.27 -2.68 -4.92
N ILE A 23 -14.09 -1.63 -5.00
CA ILE A 23 -15.31 -1.64 -5.82
C ILE A 23 -14.99 -1.43 -7.31
N SER A 24 -14.30 -0.34 -7.65
CA SER A 24 -13.92 -0.03 -9.02
C SER A 24 -12.80 0.99 -9.08
N ARG A 25 -12.08 1.02 -10.21
CA ARG A 25 -10.97 1.95 -10.45
C ARG A 25 -11.37 3.42 -10.21
N ASP A 26 -12.54 3.83 -10.68
CA ASP A 26 -13.03 5.19 -10.53
C ASP A 26 -13.39 5.52 -9.08
N LYS A 27 -14.01 4.57 -8.37
CA LYS A 27 -14.34 4.74 -6.95
C LYS A 27 -13.09 4.83 -6.08
N ILE A 28 -12.07 4.03 -6.38
CA ILE A 28 -10.76 4.08 -5.71
C ILE A 28 -10.13 5.46 -5.90
N LYS A 29 -10.10 5.97 -7.14
CA LYS A 29 -9.58 7.33 -7.43
C LYS A 29 -10.34 8.42 -6.67
N ILE A 30 -11.67 8.34 -6.61
CA ILE A 30 -12.49 9.28 -5.83
C ILE A 30 -12.11 9.23 -4.34
N ALA A 31 -11.95 8.02 -3.78
CA ALA A 31 -11.57 7.85 -2.38
C ALA A 31 -10.19 8.43 -2.08
N ILE A 32 -9.18 8.11 -2.90
CA ILE A 32 -7.81 8.61 -2.75
C ILE A 32 -7.79 10.14 -2.88
N LYS A 33 -8.50 10.70 -3.86
CA LYS A 33 -8.60 12.15 -4.04
C LYS A 33 -9.15 12.82 -2.78
N LYS A 34 -10.25 12.30 -2.23
CA LYS A 34 -10.86 12.83 -0.99
C LYS A 34 -9.90 12.72 0.20
N ASN A 35 -9.25 11.57 0.39
CA ASN A 35 -8.27 11.40 1.46
C ASN A 35 -7.09 12.40 1.33
N THR A 36 -6.66 12.65 0.10
CA THR A 36 -5.58 13.59 -0.22
C THR A 36 -6.00 15.04 0.08
N GLU A 37 -7.24 15.42 -0.28
CA GLU A 37 -7.82 16.72 0.08
C GLU A 37 -7.92 16.90 1.60
N ASP A 38 -8.39 15.88 2.33
CA ASP A 38 -8.46 15.89 3.79
C ASP A 38 -7.06 16.05 4.41
N PHE A 39 -6.06 15.35 3.88
CA PHE A 39 -4.68 15.45 4.35
C PHE A 39 -4.08 16.83 4.10
N ASN A 40 -4.27 17.36 2.89
CA ASN A 40 -3.80 18.70 2.50
C ASN A 40 -4.50 19.81 3.28
N LYS A 41 -5.72 19.58 3.77
CA LYS A 41 -6.42 20.51 4.67
C LYS A 41 -5.88 20.42 6.10
N ALA A 42 -5.62 19.20 6.58
CA ALA A 42 -5.10 18.98 7.93
C ALA A 42 -3.65 19.44 8.11
N LYS A 43 -2.85 19.38 7.04
CA LYS A 43 -1.40 19.72 6.99
C LYS A 43 -0.62 19.24 8.21
N PRO A 44 -0.58 17.92 8.49
CA PRO A 44 0.18 17.42 9.63
C PRO A 44 1.68 17.72 9.46
N MET A 45 2.29 18.33 10.49
CA MET A 45 3.71 18.63 10.55
C MET A 45 4.42 17.92 11.70
N VAL A 46 3.69 17.55 12.75
CA VAL A 46 4.24 16.84 13.92
C VAL A 46 3.49 15.54 14.20
N LYS A 47 4.14 14.58 14.87
CA LYS A 47 3.60 13.25 15.20
C LYS A 47 2.15 13.29 15.70
N ALA A 48 1.85 14.18 16.66
CA ALA A 48 0.50 14.30 17.22
C ALA A 48 -0.58 14.65 16.17
N GLN A 49 -0.22 15.45 15.15
CA GLN A 49 -1.13 15.81 14.06
C GLN A 49 -1.32 14.64 13.08
N PHE A 50 -0.27 13.85 12.82
CA PHE A 50 -0.38 12.62 12.02
C PHE A 50 -1.30 11.60 12.69
N LEU A 51 -1.15 11.40 14.00
CA LEU A 51 -2.02 10.51 14.77
C LEU A 51 -3.47 11.03 14.80
N LYS A 52 -3.67 12.34 14.98
CA LYS A 52 -5.01 12.95 14.87
C LYS A 52 -5.63 12.74 13.49
N PHE A 53 -4.84 12.84 12.41
CA PHE A 53 -5.32 12.55 11.07
C PHE A 53 -5.69 11.07 10.91
N ARG A 54 -4.85 10.16 11.39
CA ARG A 54 -5.09 8.71 11.38
C ARG A 54 -6.40 8.36 12.08
N ASP A 55 -6.60 8.88 13.28
CA ASP A 55 -7.69 8.51 14.18
C ASP A 55 -9.01 9.24 13.88
N ARG A 56 -9.07 10.03 12.80
CA ARG A 56 -10.29 10.73 12.38
C ARG A 56 -11.40 9.77 11.92
N TYR A 57 -11.03 8.53 11.59
CA TYR A 57 -11.93 7.44 11.22
C TYR A 57 -11.48 6.13 11.85
N HIS A 58 -12.44 5.23 12.08
CA HIS A 58 -12.15 3.87 12.54
C HIS A 58 -11.35 3.10 11.46
N PRO A 59 -10.43 2.20 11.84
CA PRO A 59 -9.64 1.40 10.89
C PRO A 59 -10.43 0.68 9.79
N MET A 60 -11.58 0.12 10.16
CA MET A 60 -12.47 -0.63 9.26
C MET A 60 -13.42 0.26 8.45
N ASP A 61 -13.40 1.58 8.65
CA ASP A 61 -14.18 2.52 7.84
C ASP A 61 -13.43 2.81 6.52
N LEU A 62 -13.52 1.86 5.59
CA LEU A 62 -12.91 1.96 4.28
C LEU A 62 -13.81 2.69 3.29
N ASN A 63 -13.24 3.62 2.53
CA ASN A 63 -13.96 4.35 1.50
C ASN A 63 -13.86 3.60 0.16
N PHE A 64 -14.92 2.88 -0.23
CA PHE A 64 -14.90 2.01 -1.41
C PHE A 64 -13.76 0.98 -1.39
N GLY A 65 -13.46 0.44 -0.20
CA GLY A 65 -12.36 -0.50 0.02
C GLY A 65 -11.00 0.16 0.22
N VAL A 66 -10.91 1.49 0.14
CA VAL A 66 -9.65 2.23 0.30
C VAL A 66 -9.50 2.71 1.75
N CYS A 67 -8.33 2.43 2.34
CA CYS A 67 -7.94 2.99 3.63
C CYS A 67 -8.01 4.53 3.61
N ARG A 68 -8.61 5.12 4.65
CA ARG A 68 -8.70 6.58 4.81
C ARG A 68 -7.35 7.27 4.85
N ASN A 69 -6.27 6.55 5.20
CA ASN A 69 -4.93 7.13 5.28
C ASN A 69 -4.12 6.98 3.98
N LEU A 70 -4.64 6.30 2.96
CA LEU A 70 -3.99 6.23 1.66
C LEU A 70 -4.23 7.54 0.90
N ILE A 71 -3.15 8.20 0.50
CA ILE A 71 -3.17 9.47 -0.24
C ILE A 71 -2.34 9.36 -1.52
N GLU A 72 -2.53 10.33 -2.41
CA GLU A 72 -1.65 10.56 -3.55
C GLU A 72 -0.78 11.80 -3.29
N HIS A 73 0.52 11.68 -3.54
CA HIS A 73 1.43 12.82 -3.51
C HIS A 73 2.52 12.63 -4.56
N SER A 74 2.73 13.65 -5.39
CA SER A 74 3.65 13.62 -6.54
C SER A 74 3.41 12.45 -7.50
N GLY A 75 2.14 12.08 -7.72
CA GLY A 75 1.74 10.98 -8.61
C GLY A 75 1.97 9.57 -8.04
N GLN A 76 2.30 9.46 -6.74
CA GLN A 76 2.54 8.19 -6.06
C GLN A 76 1.56 7.98 -4.90
N LEU A 77 1.22 6.72 -4.62
CA LEU A 77 0.21 6.33 -3.63
C LEU A 77 0.86 5.80 -2.36
N PHE A 78 0.88 6.58 -1.28
CA PHE A 78 1.49 6.11 -0.05
C PHE A 78 0.68 6.44 1.20
N CYS A 79 1.05 5.79 2.30
CA CYS A 79 0.52 6.07 3.62
C CYS A 79 1.47 7.05 4.34
N PRO A 80 1.02 8.26 4.71
CA PRO A 80 1.85 9.26 5.36
C PRO A 80 2.24 8.85 6.80
N LEU A 81 1.74 7.71 7.29
CA LEU A 81 2.03 7.14 8.61
C LEU A 81 3.12 6.06 8.55
N HIS A 82 3.60 5.72 7.36
CA HIS A 82 4.57 4.65 7.15
C HIS A 82 5.92 4.96 7.85
N PRO A 83 6.57 3.98 8.50
CA PRO A 83 7.79 4.20 9.28
C PRO A 83 8.96 4.81 8.48
N ASN A 84 9.00 4.61 7.16
CA ASN A 84 9.99 5.25 6.27
C ASN A 84 9.93 6.79 6.31
N LEU A 85 8.82 7.37 6.75
CA LEU A 85 8.63 8.82 6.87
C LEU A 85 8.81 9.34 8.30
N HIS A 86 9.09 8.45 9.26
CA HIS A 86 9.05 8.76 10.71
C HIS A 86 10.21 8.12 11.48
N ASP A 87 11.41 8.10 10.90
CA ASP A 87 12.63 7.55 11.53
C ASP A 87 12.45 6.12 12.06
N GLY A 88 11.75 5.28 11.29
CA GLY A 88 11.47 3.89 11.64
C GLY A 88 10.31 3.69 12.62
N LYS A 89 9.66 4.76 13.10
CA LYS A 89 8.49 4.66 13.98
C LYS A 89 7.22 4.44 13.17
N ASP A 90 6.56 3.31 13.37
CA ASP A 90 5.34 3.00 12.65
C ASP A 90 4.12 3.70 13.28
N LEU A 91 3.68 4.81 12.68
CA LEU A 91 2.52 5.55 13.20
C LEU A 91 1.18 4.87 12.91
N ARG A 92 1.18 3.73 12.22
CA ARG A 92 -0.01 2.91 11.98
C ARG A 92 -0.35 2.00 13.17
N GLU A 93 0.57 1.82 14.12
CA GLU A 93 0.37 0.96 15.30
C GLU A 93 -0.91 1.31 16.08
N GLY A 94 -1.71 0.29 16.38
CA GLY A 94 -3.00 0.44 17.05
C GLY A 94 -4.14 0.95 16.17
N HIS A 95 -3.89 1.23 14.88
CA HIS A 95 -4.91 1.58 13.90
C HIS A 95 -4.95 0.58 12.74
N CYS A 96 -3.80 0.12 12.26
CA CYS A 96 -3.74 -0.82 11.14
C CYS A 96 -3.13 -2.16 11.57
N ASP A 97 -3.42 -3.22 10.82
CA ASP A 97 -2.63 -4.44 10.91
C ASP A 97 -1.28 -4.23 10.20
N ILE A 98 -0.29 -3.77 10.96
CA ILE A 98 1.06 -3.48 10.47
C ILE A 98 1.87 -4.73 10.11
N ASN A 99 1.33 -5.92 10.44
CA ASN A 99 1.95 -7.20 10.12
C ASN A 99 1.24 -7.88 8.93
N HIS A 100 0.17 -7.28 8.42
CA HIS A 100 -0.53 -7.80 7.26
C HIS A 100 0.39 -7.83 6.04
N LEU A 101 0.43 -8.99 5.39
CA LEU A 101 1.04 -9.19 4.09
C LEU A 101 0.02 -9.87 3.19
N CYS A 102 -0.18 -9.33 1.97
CA CYS A 102 -0.94 -10.03 0.94
C CYS A 102 -0.25 -11.35 0.60
N LYS A 103 -0.98 -12.29 -0.02
CA LYS A 103 -0.43 -13.61 -0.36
C LYS A 103 0.81 -13.50 -1.26
N THR A 104 0.80 -12.61 -2.24
CA THR A 104 1.99 -12.32 -3.07
C THR A 104 3.20 -11.91 -2.23
N ALA A 105 3.01 -11.01 -1.25
CA ALA A 105 4.08 -10.59 -0.36
C ALA A 105 4.57 -11.71 0.57
N LYS A 106 3.65 -12.55 1.05
CA LYS A 106 3.98 -13.73 1.87
C LYS A 106 4.82 -14.74 1.10
N GLU A 107 4.48 -15.01 -0.16
CA GLU A 107 5.27 -15.94 -0.99
C GLU A 107 6.63 -15.33 -1.36
N PHE A 108 6.66 -14.06 -1.77
CA PHE A 108 7.90 -13.34 -2.04
C PHE A 108 8.90 -13.43 -0.88
N ALA A 109 8.42 -13.28 0.37
CA ALA A 109 9.27 -13.34 1.55
C ALA A 109 9.91 -14.72 1.80
N LYS A 110 9.38 -15.80 1.20
CA LYS A 110 9.94 -17.16 1.31
C LYS A 110 10.95 -17.48 0.23
N TRP A 111 10.99 -16.71 -0.85
CA TRP A 111 11.91 -16.94 -1.96
C TRP A 111 13.34 -16.55 -1.60
N ASP A 112 14.30 -17.17 -2.29
CA ASP A 112 15.68 -16.72 -2.27
C ASP A 112 15.84 -15.34 -2.95
N LYS A 113 17.01 -14.72 -2.78
CA LYS A 113 17.27 -13.37 -3.27
C LYS A 113 17.20 -13.27 -4.80
N ASP A 114 17.63 -14.30 -5.50
CA ASP A 114 17.68 -14.30 -6.97
C ASP A 114 16.26 -14.30 -7.54
N LYS A 115 15.38 -15.15 -6.99
CA LYS A 115 13.97 -15.20 -7.38
C LYS A 115 13.20 -13.95 -6.94
N GLN A 116 13.53 -13.37 -5.78
CA GLN A 116 13.01 -12.06 -5.39
C GLN A 116 13.38 -11.00 -6.43
N GLU A 117 14.64 -10.90 -6.82
CA GLU A 117 15.11 -9.92 -7.81
C GLU A 117 14.44 -10.11 -9.17
N GLN A 118 14.30 -11.35 -9.64
CA GLN A 118 13.56 -11.67 -10.88
C GLN A 118 12.12 -11.19 -10.83
N PHE A 119 11.41 -11.41 -9.71
CA PHE A 119 10.05 -10.90 -9.54
C PHE A 119 9.99 -9.37 -9.54
N LEU A 120 10.98 -8.71 -8.93
CA LEU A 120 11.05 -7.26 -8.94
C LEU A 120 11.26 -6.70 -10.35
N LEU A 121 12.10 -7.34 -11.17
CA LEU A 121 12.31 -6.96 -12.57
C LEU A 121 11.04 -7.20 -13.39
N PHE A 122 10.43 -8.38 -13.24
CA PHE A 122 9.15 -8.73 -13.87
C PHE A 122 8.05 -7.68 -13.62
N VAL A 123 7.89 -7.25 -12.37
CA VAL A 123 6.91 -6.20 -12.01
C VAL A 123 7.25 -4.87 -12.66
N LYS A 124 8.53 -4.48 -12.66
CA LYS A 124 8.99 -3.21 -13.26
C LYS A 124 8.78 -3.19 -14.78
N ASP A 125 9.05 -4.30 -15.46
CA ASP A 125 8.97 -4.40 -16.92
C ASP A 125 7.54 -4.32 -17.45
N LYS A 126 6.54 -4.68 -16.63
CA LYS A 126 5.13 -4.52 -17.01
C LYS A 126 4.67 -3.07 -17.16
N LYS A 127 5.40 -2.09 -16.61
CA LYS A 127 5.08 -0.65 -16.71
C LYS A 127 3.62 -0.32 -16.39
N ILE A 128 3.04 -1.04 -15.43
CA ILE A 128 1.66 -0.82 -14.97
C ILE A 128 1.60 0.29 -13.93
N ASP A 129 0.47 0.99 -13.84
CA ASP A 129 0.27 2.03 -12.83
C ASP A 129 0.04 1.44 -11.42
N ASN A 130 0.25 2.26 -10.39
CA ASN A 130 0.21 1.85 -8.97
C ASN A 130 -1.12 1.19 -8.56
N LEU A 131 -2.23 1.62 -9.17
CA LEU A 131 -3.54 1.07 -8.88
C LEU A 131 -3.69 -0.32 -9.49
N THR A 132 -3.32 -0.47 -10.77
CA THR A 132 -3.27 -1.79 -11.43
C THR A 132 -2.30 -2.73 -10.71
N TYR A 133 -1.12 -2.24 -10.31
CA TYR A 133 -0.16 -2.97 -9.51
C TYR A 133 -0.78 -3.47 -8.20
N SER A 134 -1.37 -2.56 -7.41
CA SER A 134 -1.97 -2.89 -6.12
C SER A 134 -3.08 -3.93 -6.24
N MET A 135 -3.98 -3.78 -7.22
CA MET A 135 -5.06 -4.73 -7.44
C MET A 135 -4.52 -6.12 -7.83
N LYS A 136 -3.57 -6.17 -8.77
CA LYS A 136 -2.98 -7.45 -9.20
C LYS A 136 -2.09 -8.13 -8.15
N MET A 137 -1.56 -7.37 -7.19
CA MET A 137 -0.83 -7.90 -6.03
C MET A 137 -1.78 -8.53 -5.01
N ASP A 138 -2.96 -7.94 -4.85
CA ASP A 138 -4.01 -8.37 -3.91
C ASP A 138 -4.75 -9.61 -4.40
N ASP A 139 -5.17 -9.62 -5.68
CA ASP A 139 -5.90 -10.73 -6.30
C ASP A 139 -5.01 -11.91 -6.75
N ASN A 140 -3.69 -11.80 -6.56
CA ASN A 140 -2.64 -12.76 -6.94
C ASN A 140 -2.30 -12.85 -8.43
N THR A 141 -2.90 -12.03 -9.29
CA THR A 141 -2.65 -12.06 -10.73
C THR A 141 -1.15 -11.93 -11.05
N LEU A 142 -0.42 -11.00 -10.41
CA LEU A 142 1.02 -10.84 -10.65
C LEU A 142 1.84 -12.06 -10.22
N LEU A 143 1.47 -12.68 -9.09
CA LEU A 143 2.12 -13.89 -8.60
C LEU A 143 1.91 -15.04 -9.59
N GLU A 144 0.68 -15.24 -10.04
CA GLU A 144 0.33 -16.32 -10.96
C GLU A 144 0.93 -16.14 -12.35
N GLU A 145 0.96 -14.91 -12.88
CA GLU A 145 1.62 -14.59 -14.14
C GLU A 145 3.13 -14.92 -14.05
N PHE A 146 3.82 -14.50 -12.99
CA PHE A 146 5.25 -14.78 -12.80
C PHE A 146 5.55 -16.29 -12.73
N LEU A 147 4.79 -17.03 -11.91
CA LEU A 147 4.98 -18.47 -11.75
C LEU A 147 4.66 -19.28 -13.01
N LYS A 148 3.90 -18.73 -13.96
CA LYS A 148 3.64 -19.35 -15.27
C LYS A 148 4.78 -19.10 -16.24
N GLU A 149 5.42 -17.92 -16.21
CA GLU A 149 6.57 -17.59 -17.06
C GLU A 149 7.85 -18.33 -16.65
N GLU A 150 7.92 -18.84 -15.41
CA GLU A 150 9.01 -19.70 -14.93
C GLU A 150 8.91 -21.18 -15.38
N LYS A 151 7.78 -21.60 -15.98
CA LYS A 151 7.57 -22.99 -16.45
C LYS A 151 7.91 -23.15 -17.92
#